data_AF-A0A9P7BTN0-F1
#
_entry.id   AF-A0A9P7BTN0-F1
#
_cell.length_a   1.000
_cell.length_b   1.000
_cell.length_c   1.000
_cell.angle_alpha   90.00
_cell.angle_beta   90.00
_cell.angle_gamma   90.00
#
_symmetry.space_group_name_H-M   'P 1'
#
loop_
_entity.id
_entity.type
_entity.pdbx_description
1 polymer ?
#
loop_
_entity_poly.entity_id
_entity_poly.type
_entity_poly.pdbx_seq_one_letter_code
_entity_poly.pdbx_strand_id
1 'polypeptide(L)'
;MLDIFGEKLLTEVYLQQFDLWVDGCPSFHDEETTSIQKIVNDYVQKRTTLKVANHKLCSLVLEMDSIKASAVNAIRRLMEKLPLVQPLEGCKSENELWNTYVYPLLDSLLSNVENGVHLRWTNLNDTEQGSERPDSVISVTMQSNWSENLEYGKAKIAEPTDNKFMLAWDLCRLGIFLRKR
;
A
#
# COMPACT_ATOMS: atom_id res chain seq x y z
N MET A 1 10.30 26.13 -23.40
CA MET A 1 10.19 25.71 -21.99
C MET A 1 10.05 24.20 -22.04
N LEU A 2 11.04 23.45 -21.55
CA LEU A 2 11.03 21.99 -21.66
C LEU A 2 9.87 21.43 -20.83
N ASP A 3 8.97 20.67 -21.47
CA ASP A 3 7.99 19.82 -20.82
C ASP A 3 8.73 18.69 -20.11
N ILE A 4 9.12 18.95 -18.87
CA ILE A 4 9.67 17.96 -17.97
C ILE A 4 8.47 17.51 -17.14
N PHE A 5 7.91 16.33 -17.46
CA PHE A 5 6.73 15.71 -16.83
C PHE A 5 5.34 16.22 -17.27
N GLY A 6 5.06 16.22 -18.57
CA GLY A 6 3.69 16.43 -19.08
C GLY A 6 2.72 15.31 -18.66
N GLU A 7 1.42 15.63 -18.59
CA GLU A 7 0.29 14.74 -18.27
C GLU A 7 0.39 13.36 -18.94
N LYS A 8 0.94 13.31 -20.16
CA LYS A 8 1.20 12.08 -20.90
C LYS A 8 2.23 11.17 -20.23
N LEU A 9 3.33 11.69 -19.70
CA LEU A 9 4.35 10.90 -18.99
C LEU A 9 3.82 10.42 -17.63
N LEU A 10 3.05 11.25 -16.92
CA LEU A 10 2.38 10.85 -15.68
C LEU A 10 1.32 9.77 -15.95
N THR A 11 0.58 9.89 -17.05
CA THR A 11 -0.38 8.88 -17.52
C THR A 11 0.33 7.60 -17.97
N GLU A 12 1.49 7.70 -18.62
CA GLU A 12 2.32 6.54 -19.00
C GLU A 12 2.92 5.83 -17.77
N VAL A 13 3.37 6.57 -16.75
CA VAL A 13 3.83 6.01 -15.47
C VAL A 13 2.67 5.38 -14.71
N TYR A 14 1.50 6.04 -14.71
CA TYR A 14 0.26 5.52 -14.12
C TYR A 14 -0.19 4.23 -14.82
N LEU A 15 -0.27 4.21 -16.14
CA LEU A 15 -0.65 3.03 -16.92
C LEU A 15 0.39 1.91 -16.82
N GLN A 16 1.69 2.24 -16.84
CA GLN A 16 2.73 1.25 -16.60
C GLN A 16 2.59 0.64 -15.21
N GLN A 17 2.43 1.44 -14.16
CA GLN A 17 2.23 0.90 -12.81
C GLN A 17 0.90 0.14 -12.69
N PHE A 18 -0.19 0.63 -13.29
CA PHE A 18 -1.49 -0.01 -13.22
C PHE A 18 -1.53 -1.34 -13.98
N ASP A 19 -0.98 -1.41 -15.20
CA ASP A 19 -0.81 -2.66 -15.96
C ASP A 19 0.14 -3.63 -15.24
N LEU A 20 1.19 -3.12 -14.57
CA LEU A 20 2.10 -3.91 -13.73
C LEU A 20 1.39 -4.58 -12.53
N TRP A 21 0.31 -4.00 -11.98
CA TRP A 21 -0.45 -4.56 -10.86
C TRP A 21 -1.72 -5.34 -11.27
N VAL A 22 -2.33 -5.00 -12.41
CA VAL A 22 -3.61 -5.58 -12.88
C VAL A 22 -3.39 -6.75 -13.86
N ASP A 23 -2.35 -6.70 -14.70
CA ASP A 23 -2.02 -7.79 -15.65
C ASP A 23 -0.80 -8.64 -15.24
N GLY A 24 -0.03 -8.19 -14.25
CA GLY A 24 1.16 -8.87 -13.76
C GLY A 24 1.07 -9.23 -12.29
N CYS A 25 0.53 -10.40 -11.94
CA CYS A 25 0.97 -11.00 -10.67
C CYS A 25 2.48 -11.23 -10.81
N PRO A 26 3.35 -10.58 -10.01
CA PRO A 26 4.78 -10.71 -10.20
C PRO A 26 5.16 -12.19 -10.12
N SER A 27 5.62 -12.76 -11.25
CA SER A 27 5.99 -14.16 -11.30
C SER A 27 7.34 -14.32 -10.62
N PHE A 28 7.32 -14.62 -9.33
CA PHE A 28 8.50 -15.05 -8.61
C PHE A 28 8.93 -16.42 -9.12
N HIS A 29 10.22 -16.58 -9.40
CA HIS A 29 10.82 -17.89 -9.64
C HIS A 29 10.74 -18.72 -8.35
N ASP A 30 10.76 -20.04 -8.49
CA ASP A 30 10.73 -20.96 -7.35
C ASP A 30 11.87 -20.69 -6.36
N GLU A 31 13.06 -20.33 -6.87
CA GLU A 31 14.23 -19.98 -6.06
C GLU A 31 14.03 -18.68 -5.26
N GLU A 32 13.41 -17.66 -5.86
CA GLU A 32 13.08 -16.40 -5.21
C GLU A 32 12.08 -16.64 -4.08
N THR A 33 10.99 -17.36 -4.39
CA THR A 33 9.94 -17.72 -3.43
C THR A 33 10.48 -18.54 -2.27
N THR A 34 11.30 -19.56 -2.57
CA THR A 34 11.94 -20.41 -1.57
C THR A 34 12.86 -19.60 -0.66
N SER A 35 13.62 -18.66 -1.23
CA SER A 35 14.54 -17.81 -0.46
C SER A 35 13.78 -16.87 0.48
N ILE A 36 12.74 -16.18 -0.02
CA ILE A 36 11.88 -15.31 0.79
C ILE A 36 11.25 -16.13 1.92
N GLN A 37 10.65 -17.27 1.60
CA GLN A 37 9.96 -18.11 2.57
C GLN A 37 10.92 -18.64 3.65
N LYS A 38 12.13 -19.05 3.27
CA LYS A 38 13.16 -19.48 4.21
C LYS A 38 13.52 -18.36 5.19
N ILE A 39 13.74 -17.14 4.69
CA ILE A 39 14.10 -15.99 5.53
C ILE A 39 12.97 -15.67 6.53
N VAL A 40 11.72 -15.61 6.05
CA VAL A 40 10.55 -15.34 6.89
C VAL A 40 10.36 -16.43 7.93
N ASN A 41 10.47 -17.71 7.54
CA ASN A 41 10.32 -18.84 8.45
C ASN A 41 11.41 -18.85 9.53
N ASP A 42 12.67 -18.59 9.17
CA ASP A 42 13.77 -18.50 10.14
C ASP A 42 13.51 -17.39 11.17
N TYR A 43 12.91 -16.27 10.75
CA TYR A 43 12.52 -15.19 11.67
C TYR A 43 11.36 -15.59 12.58
N VAL A 44 10.26 -16.09 12.01
CA VAL A 44 9.06 -16.50 12.77
C VAL A 44 9.38 -17.60 13.78
N GLN A 45 10.24 -18.55 13.40
CA GLN A 45 10.71 -19.64 14.27
C GLN A 45 11.82 -19.22 15.24
N LYS A 46 12.15 -17.92 15.31
CA LYS A 46 13.18 -17.34 16.19
C LYS A 46 14.58 -17.93 16.00
N ARG A 47 14.88 -18.46 14.80
CA ARG A 47 16.22 -18.95 14.40
C ARG A 47 17.13 -17.80 13.99
N THR A 48 16.56 -16.65 13.65
CA THR A 48 17.29 -15.42 13.33
C THR A 48 16.61 -14.19 13.95
N THR A 49 17.31 -13.06 13.96
CA THR A 49 16.76 -11.79 14.44
C THR A 49 16.11 -11.01 13.30
N LEU A 50 15.17 -10.12 13.63
CA LEU A 50 14.55 -9.22 12.64
C LEU A 50 15.60 -8.45 11.83
N LYS A 51 16.64 -7.93 12.48
CA LYS A 51 17.72 -7.20 11.82
C LYS A 51 18.42 -8.02 10.74
N VAL A 52 18.72 -9.29 11.02
CA VAL A 52 19.38 -10.19 10.07
C VAL A 52 18.44 -10.57 8.93
N ALA A 53 17.17 -10.86 9.23
CA ALA A 53 16.18 -11.18 8.21
C ALA A 53 15.94 -10.00 7.25
N ASN A 54 15.79 -8.78 7.79
CA ASN A 54 15.63 -7.57 6.98
C ASN A 54 16.84 -7.31 6.09
N HIS A 55 18.06 -7.50 6.61
CA HIS A 55 19.25 -7.37 5.78
C HIS A 55 19.24 -8.34 4.60
N LYS A 56 18.86 -9.62 4.82
CA LYS A 56 18.77 -10.62 3.74
C LYS A 56 17.71 -10.27 2.70
N LEU A 57 16.53 -9.81 3.13
CA LEU A 57 15.47 -9.38 2.20
C LEU A 57 15.91 -8.15 1.39
N CYS A 58 16.54 -7.17 2.03
CA CYS A 58 17.09 -6.00 1.35
C CYS A 58 18.15 -6.37 0.31
N SER A 59 19.02 -7.34 0.61
CA SER A 59 20.00 -7.81 -0.36
C SER A 59 19.34 -8.56 -1.53
N LEU A 60 18.26 -9.31 -1.27
CA LEU A 60 17.55 -10.08 -2.30
C LEU A 60 16.89 -9.18 -3.34
N VAL A 61 16.32 -8.05 -2.93
CA VAL A 61 15.59 -7.15 -3.84
C VAL A 61 16.50 -6.36 -4.80
N LEU A 62 17.83 -6.34 -4.58
CA LEU A 62 18.75 -5.61 -5.45
C LEU A 62 18.81 -6.16 -6.87
N GLU A 63 18.51 -7.45 -7.03
CA GLU A 63 18.49 -8.14 -8.32
C GLU A 63 17.08 -8.28 -8.90
N MET A 64 16.07 -7.71 -8.25
CA MET A 64 14.66 -7.81 -8.63
C MET A 64 14.19 -6.58 -9.40
N ASP A 65 13.17 -6.76 -10.24
CA ASP A 65 12.43 -5.63 -10.80
C ASP A 65 11.64 -4.86 -9.73
N SER A 66 11.17 -3.67 -10.08
CA SER A 66 10.49 -2.77 -9.14
C SER A 66 9.25 -3.37 -8.50
N ILE A 67 8.45 -4.19 -9.20
CA ILE A 67 7.24 -4.80 -8.63
C ILE A 67 7.63 -5.83 -7.57
N LYS A 68 8.52 -6.76 -7.94
CA LYS A 68 8.99 -7.79 -7.03
C LYS A 68 9.67 -7.18 -5.81
N ALA A 69 10.52 -6.17 -6.04
CA ALA A 69 11.17 -5.43 -4.97
C ALA A 69 10.15 -4.77 -4.02
N SER A 70 9.09 -4.15 -4.54
CA SER A 70 8.00 -3.57 -3.74
C SER A 70 7.25 -4.64 -2.94
N ALA A 71 6.93 -5.78 -3.53
CA ALA A 71 6.28 -6.90 -2.85
C ALA A 71 7.13 -7.48 -1.72
N VAL A 72 8.43 -7.70 -1.94
CA VAL A 72 9.34 -8.18 -0.89
C VAL A 72 9.54 -7.10 0.19
N ASN A 73 9.58 -5.82 -0.17
CA ASN A 73 9.62 -4.73 0.80
C ASN A 73 8.35 -4.65 1.64
N ALA A 74 7.18 -4.94 1.08
CA ALA A 74 5.95 -5.06 1.86
C ALA A 74 6.04 -6.17 2.91
N ILE A 75 6.56 -7.35 2.55
CA ILE A 75 6.82 -8.44 3.51
C ILE A 75 7.76 -7.95 4.62
N ARG A 76 8.85 -7.26 4.26
CA ARG A 76 9.80 -6.68 5.22
C ARG A 76 9.12 -5.69 6.18
N ARG A 77 8.27 -4.78 5.67
CA ARG A 77 7.53 -3.83 6.52
C ARG A 77 6.54 -4.52 7.44
N LEU A 78 5.86 -5.56 6.96
CA LEU A 78 4.99 -6.38 7.81
C LEU A 78 5.78 -7.04 8.93
N MET A 79 6.96 -7.59 8.65
CA MET A 79 7.82 -8.17 9.70
C MET A 79 8.29 -7.14 10.75
N GLU A 80 8.46 -5.88 10.36
CA GLU A 80 8.85 -4.78 11.26
C GLU A 80 7.70 -4.27 12.12
N LYS A 81 6.45 -4.39 11.63
CA LYS A 81 5.27 -3.75 12.25
C LYS A 81 4.36 -4.75 12.95
N LEU A 82 4.27 -5.98 12.46
CA LEU A 82 3.37 -6.97 13.02
C LEU A 82 3.98 -7.65 14.24
N PRO A 83 3.20 -7.80 15.33
CA PRO A 83 3.61 -8.65 16.43
C PRO A 83 3.65 -10.11 15.97
N LEU A 84 4.71 -10.84 16.36
CA LEU A 84 4.80 -12.29 16.12
C LEU A 84 3.73 -13.09 16.89
N VAL A 85 3.12 -12.48 17.89
CA VAL A 85 2.01 -13.04 18.66
C VAL A 85 0.73 -12.36 18.21
N GLN A 86 -0.22 -13.15 17.74
CA GLN A 86 -1.53 -12.62 17.34
C GLN A 86 -2.25 -12.07 18.59
N PRO A 87 -2.80 -10.84 18.50
CA PRO A 87 -3.71 -10.33 19.52
C PRO A 87 -4.88 -11.30 19.75
N LEU A 88 -5.24 -11.54 21.02
CA LEU A 88 -6.40 -12.38 21.38
C LEU A 88 -7.73 -11.78 20.90
N GLU A 89 -7.78 -10.44 20.85
CA GLU A 89 -8.90 -9.67 20.32
C GLU A 89 -8.46 -9.02 19.01
N GLY A 90 -9.32 -9.03 17.99
CA GLY A 90 -9.05 -8.32 16.74
C GLY A 90 -8.93 -6.81 16.92
N CYS A 91 -8.65 -6.09 15.82
CA CYS A 91 -8.57 -4.64 15.84
C CYS A 91 -9.86 -4.02 16.39
N LYS A 92 -9.73 -3.08 17.32
CA LYS A 92 -10.88 -2.39 17.95
C LYS A 92 -11.31 -1.13 17.20
N SER A 93 -10.51 -0.69 16.23
CA SER A 93 -10.79 0.49 15.42
C SER A 93 -10.21 0.39 14.02
N GLU A 94 -10.80 1.14 13.09
CA GLU A 94 -10.28 1.30 11.71
C GLU A 94 -8.87 1.89 11.69
N ASN A 95 -8.58 2.83 12.60
CA ASN A 95 -7.26 3.43 12.71
C ASN A 95 -6.18 2.44 13.19
N GLU A 96 -6.53 1.53 14.11
CA GLU A 96 -5.63 0.46 14.55
C GLU A 96 -5.38 -0.55 13.42
N LEU A 97 -6.45 -0.97 12.72
CA LEU A 97 -6.36 -1.82 11.54
C LEU A 97 -5.45 -1.20 10.48
N TRP A 98 -5.67 0.08 10.17
CA TRP A 98 -4.92 0.81 9.18
C TRP A 98 -3.44 0.89 9.53
N ASN A 99 -3.09 1.45 10.69
CA ASN A 99 -1.68 1.70 11.02
C ASN A 99 -0.89 0.42 11.28
N THR A 100 -1.54 -0.64 11.76
CA THR A 100 -0.87 -1.89 12.14
C THR A 100 -0.70 -2.83 10.96
N TYR A 101 -1.71 -2.96 10.10
CA TYR A 101 -1.76 -4.00 9.06
C TYR A 101 -1.77 -3.42 7.65
N VAL A 102 -2.69 -2.49 7.37
CA VAL A 102 -2.96 -2.04 6.01
C VAL A 102 -1.87 -1.10 5.50
N TYR A 103 -1.51 -0.08 6.29
CA TYR A 103 -0.52 0.91 5.90
C TYR A 103 0.86 0.31 5.64
N PRO A 104 1.44 -0.55 6.52
CA PRO A 104 2.76 -1.15 6.26
C PRO A 104 2.81 -1.98 4.97
N LEU A 105 1.70 -2.64 4.63
CA LEU A 105 1.56 -3.41 3.38
C LEU A 105 1.47 -2.46 2.19
N LEU A 106 0.44 -1.60 2.17
CA LEU A 106 0.10 -0.80 1.00
C LEU A 106 1.11 0.32 0.72
N ASP A 107 1.71 0.92 1.74
CA ASP A 107 2.71 1.98 1.54
C ASP A 107 3.91 1.48 0.73
N SER A 108 4.35 0.24 0.94
CA SER A 108 5.46 -0.34 0.17
C SER A 108 5.12 -0.65 -1.28
N LEU A 109 3.84 -0.81 -1.59
CA LEU A 109 3.35 -1.16 -2.93
C LEU A 109 2.97 0.09 -3.73
N LEU A 110 2.41 1.09 -3.04
CA LEU A 110 1.73 2.23 -3.65
C LEU A 110 2.49 3.56 -3.50
N SER A 111 3.35 3.69 -2.48
CA SER A 111 4.17 4.90 -2.33
C SER A 111 5.47 4.77 -3.13
N ASN A 112 5.86 5.87 -3.77
CA ASN A 112 7.14 6.02 -4.44
C ASN A 112 7.73 7.39 -4.07
N VAL A 113 8.65 7.38 -3.11
CA VAL A 113 9.27 8.60 -2.58
C VAL A 113 10.08 9.34 -3.64
N GLU A 114 10.74 8.63 -4.57
CA GLU A 114 11.52 9.24 -5.64
C GLU A 114 10.65 10.04 -6.60
N ASN A 115 9.42 9.56 -6.82
CA ASN A 115 8.41 10.22 -7.64
C ASN A 115 7.45 11.12 -6.83
N GLY A 116 7.70 11.30 -5.53
CA GLY A 116 6.86 12.11 -4.64
C GLY A 116 5.43 11.58 -4.44
N VAL A 117 5.20 10.29 -4.72
CA VAL A 117 3.90 9.62 -4.58
C VAL A 117 3.81 9.01 -3.17
N HIS A 118 2.74 9.33 -2.45
CA HIS A 118 2.54 8.87 -1.08
C HIS A 118 1.12 8.38 -0.84
N LEU A 119 1.01 7.21 -0.21
CA LEU A 119 -0.19 6.76 0.47
C LEU A 119 -0.32 7.50 1.81
N ARG A 120 -1.48 8.09 2.07
CA ARG A 120 -1.76 8.79 3.32
C ARG A 120 -3.15 8.46 3.85
N TRP A 121 -3.28 8.37 5.18
CA TRP A 121 -4.59 8.46 5.83
C TRP A 121 -5.01 9.93 5.88
N THR A 122 -6.19 10.26 5.37
CA THR A 122 -6.66 11.65 5.36
C THR A 122 -7.82 11.84 6.32
N ASN A 123 -7.77 12.95 7.06
CA ASN A 123 -8.92 13.44 7.81
C ASN A 123 -9.59 14.65 7.12
N LEU A 124 -9.11 15.02 5.94
CA LEU A 124 -9.56 16.18 5.19
C LEU A 124 -10.63 15.79 4.17
N ASN A 125 -11.59 16.68 3.97
CA ASN A 125 -12.59 16.55 2.91
C ASN A 125 -11.92 16.88 1.58
N ASP A 126 -12.12 16.03 0.59
CA ASP A 126 -11.41 16.12 -0.69
C ASP A 126 -12.22 16.82 -1.78
N THR A 127 -13.45 17.23 -1.47
CA THR A 127 -14.32 17.94 -2.40
C THR A 127 -14.78 19.27 -1.83
N GLU A 128 -14.76 20.30 -2.67
CA GLU A 128 -15.33 21.63 -2.37
C GLU A 128 -16.86 21.60 -2.13
N GLN A 129 -17.52 20.47 -2.37
CA GLN A 129 -18.98 20.34 -2.41
C GLN A 129 -19.58 19.28 -1.46
N GLY A 130 -18.78 18.59 -0.63
CA GLY A 130 -19.28 17.46 0.18
C GLY A 130 -18.71 17.38 1.59
N SER A 131 -19.54 16.92 2.53
CA SER A 131 -19.12 16.50 3.89
C SER A 131 -18.40 15.15 3.89
N GLU A 132 -18.29 14.51 2.73
CA GLU A 132 -17.72 13.19 2.59
C GLU A 132 -16.20 13.23 2.42
N ARG A 133 -15.53 12.30 3.11
CA ARG A 133 -14.07 12.13 3.08
C ARG A 133 -13.70 10.67 2.78
N PRO A 134 -12.66 10.41 1.96
CA PRO A 134 -12.03 9.10 1.88
C PRO A 134 -11.24 8.84 3.17
N ASP A 135 -10.93 7.57 3.45
CA ASP A 135 -10.11 7.24 4.63
C ASP A 135 -8.62 7.36 4.28
N SER A 136 -8.26 6.92 3.08
CA SER A 136 -6.92 7.05 2.53
C SER A 136 -6.91 7.63 1.12
N VAL A 137 -5.78 8.23 0.76
CA VAL A 137 -5.54 8.87 -0.53
C VAL A 137 -4.13 8.53 -0.98
N ILE A 138 -3.95 8.26 -2.27
CA ILE A 138 -2.63 8.28 -2.92
C ILE A 138 -2.48 9.64 -3.56
N SER A 139 -1.44 10.39 -3.21
CA SER A 139 -1.24 11.75 -3.72
C SER A 139 0.20 12.03 -4.10
N VAL A 140 0.37 12.93 -5.08
CA VAL A 140 1.67 13.46 -5.49
C VAL A 140 2.00 14.72 -4.68
N THR A 141 3.24 14.85 -4.25
CA THR A 141 3.76 16.04 -3.56
C THR A 141 4.56 16.90 -4.53
N MET A 142 4.29 18.20 -4.57
CA MET A 142 5.05 19.17 -5.35
C MET A 142 5.37 20.41 -4.50
N GLN A 143 6.66 20.77 -4.41
CA GLN A 143 7.12 22.02 -3.76
C GLN A 143 6.51 22.25 -2.36
N SER A 144 6.54 21.22 -1.50
CA SER A 144 6.03 21.22 -0.12
C SER A 144 4.50 21.21 0.05
N ASN A 145 3.73 21.14 -1.04
CA ASN A 145 2.27 20.99 -1.01
C ASN A 145 1.82 19.67 -1.67
N TRP A 146 0.65 19.17 -1.27
CA TRP A 146 -0.03 18.09 -2.00
C TRP A 146 -0.62 18.67 -3.29
N SER A 147 -0.27 18.12 -4.44
CA SER A 147 -0.67 18.66 -5.75
C SER A 147 -1.90 17.96 -6.32
N GLU A 148 -1.84 16.65 -6.45
CA GLU A 148 -2.88 15.84 -7.09
C GLU A 148 -3.15 14.58 -6.27
N ASN A 149 -4.43 14.21 -6.16
CA ASN A 149 -4.86 12.93 -5.62
C ASN A 149 -5.10 11.95 -6.78
N LEU A 150 -4.37 10.85 -6.77
CA LEU A 150 -4.43 9.81 -7.80
C LEU A 150 -5.57 8.82 -7.51
N GLU A 151 -5.68 8.36 -6.26
CA GLU A 151 -6.63 7.31 -5.86
C GLU A 151 -7.11 7.46 -4.42
N TYR A 152 -8.18 6.74 -4.09
CA TYR A 152 -8.90 6.81 -2.81
C TYR A 152 -9.14 5.43 -2.22
N GLY A 153 -9.09 5.32 -0.89
CA GLY A 153 -9.34 4.08 -0.17
C GLY A 153 -10.28 4.22 1.02
N LYS A 154 -10.86 3.08 1.39
CA LYS A 154 -11.69 2.89 2.59
C LYS A 154 -11.16 1.71 3.40
N ALA A 155 -11.13 1.85 4.71
CA ALA A 155 -10.72 0.80 5.62
C ALA A 155 -11.82 0.56 6.66
N LYS A 156 -12.30 -0.68 6.74
CA LYS A 156 -13.34 -1.09 7.69
C LYS A 156 -12.88 -2.28 8.51
N ILE A 157 -13.24 -2.27 9.80
CA ILE A 157 -13.13 -3.47 10.63
C ILE A 157 -14.24 -4.45 10.24
N ALA A 158 -13.94 -5.75 10.29
CA ALA A 158 -14.96 -6.77 10.09
C ALA A 158 -15.94 -6.76 11.27
N GLU A 159 -17.16 -6.31 11.03
CA GLU A 159 -18.24 -6.41 12.02
C GLU A 159 -18.76 -7.86 12.08
N PRO A 160 -19.17 -8.37 13.26
CA PRO A 160 -19.74 -9.73 13.38
C PRO A 160 -21.02 -9.95 12.56
N THR A 161 -21.71 -8.86 12.21
CA THR A 161 -22.88 -8.87 11.35
C THR A 161 -22.51 -8.31 9.97
N ASP A 162 -22.68 -9.12 8.93
CA ASP A 162 -22.53 -8.73 7.52
C ASP A 162 -23.54 -7.63 7.15
N ASN A 163 -23.26 -6.38 7.51
CA ASN A 163 -24.06 -5.24 7.09
C ASN A 163 -23.71 -4.89 5.64
N LYS A 164 -24.21 -5.71 4.71
CA LYS A 164 -24.02 -5.54 3.26
C LYS A 164 -24.42 -4.14 2.76
N PHE A 165 -25.37 -3.49 3.45
CA PHE A 165 -25.76 -2.12 3.14
C PHE A 165 -24.65 -1.10 3.44
N MET A 166 -23.97 -1.21 4.60
CA MET A 166 -22.82 -0.36 4.92
C MET A 166 -21.66 -0.58 3.95
N LEU A 167 -21.39 -1.83 3.57
CA LEU A 167 -20.38 -2.15 2.55
C LEU A 167 -20.73 -1.51 1.19
N ALA A 168 -21.97 -1.69 0.73
CA ALA A 168 -22.44 -1.10 -0.52
C ALA A 168 -22.39 0.44 -0.48
N TRP A 169 -22.70 1.04 0.68
CA TRP A 169 -22.59 2.46 0.90
C TRP A 169 -21.13 2.93 0.77
N ASP A 170 -20.17 2.29 1.44
CA ASP A 170 -18.76 2.66 1.31
C ASP A 170 -18.21 2.48 -0.11
N LEU A 171 -18.67 1.47 -0.84
CA LEU A 171 -18.35 1.31 -2.27
C LEU A 171 -18.92 2.45 -3.12
N CYS A 172 -20.19 2.85 -2.90
CA CYS A 172 -20.78 4.00 -3.58
C CYS A 172 -19.99 5.29 -3.31
N ARG A 173 -19.54 5.49 -2.06
CA ARG A 173 -18.73 6.65 -1.67
C ARG A 173 -17.38 6.65 -2.36
N LEU A 174 -16.70 5.51 -2.43
CA LEU A 174 -15.47 5.36 -3.23
C LEU A 174 -15.73 5.70 -4.70
N GLY A 175 -16.83 5.24 -5.27
CA GLY A 175 -17.24 5.58 -6.64
C GLY A 175 -17.42 7.08 -6.87
N ILE A 176 -17.88 7.84 -5.86
CA ILE A 176 -17.99 9.31 -5.94
C ILE A 176 -16.60 9.96 -6.05
N PHE A 177 -15.62 9.51 -5.27
CA PHE A 177 -14.25 10.04 -5.32
C PHE A 177 -13.50 9.61 -6.59
N LEU A 178 -13.70 8.38 -7.05
CA LEU A 178 -13.08 7.84 -8.25
C LEU A 178 -13.69 8.40 -9.55
N ARG A 179 -14.89 9.00 -9.48
CA ARG A 179 -15.48 9.73 -10.59
C ARG A 179 -14.71 11.03 -10.80
N LYS A 180 -13.60 10.95 -11.55
CA LYS A 180 -12.80 12.11 -11.96
C LYS A 180 -13.67 13.21 -12.58
N ARG A 181 -13.33 14.45 -12.21
CA ARG A 181 -13.60 15.67 -12.99
C ARG A 181 -12.71 15.70 -14.22
#